data_AF-A0A0C9ZFQ8-F1
#
_entry.id   AF-A0A0C9ZFQ8-F1
#
_cell.length_a   1.000
_cell.length_b   1.000
_cell.length_c   1.000
_cell.angle_alpha   90.00
_cell.angle_beta   90.00
_cell.angle_gamma   90.00
#
_symmetry.space_group_name_H-M   'P 1'
#
loop_
_entity.id
_entity.type
_entity.pdbx_description
1 polymer ?
#
loop_
_entity_poly.entity_id
_entity_poly.type
_entity_poly.pdbx_seq_one_letter_code
_entity_poly.pdbx_strand_id
1 'polypeptide(L)'
;LNIDSFIVSDVFDFILTFTDVSTLDSVIVPVLSHFVENIYIYNMKFWRVLEELFGEDRHALNQSPIFLAFAEHHVDSDNVPRRVVEVRVLAYSNIEDGRPWGLDSYRCSNVMCQAPAYNILFYPHGKQWFGQQWLKTKVRIHCLKCNMKEKHVPCPGWIHSAKTQNYRCVWYHWPLTINQKHDIGIIRYIRYLIVILRAMCCQCRCSYDCSVDIIAFIQLQLHLCRAFLRFVGWMIQCNSMMWHNLNMYSQ
;
A
#
# COMPACT_ATOMS: atom_id res chain seq x y z
N LEU A 1 -7.99 3.71 -8.53
CA LEU A 1 -7.29 3.51 -9.82
C LEU A 1 -6.47 2.23 -9.72
N ASN A 2 -6.59 1.31 -10.68
CA ASN A 2 -5.76 0.11 -10.73
C ASN A 2 -4.44 0.48 -11.41
N ILE A 3 -3.48 0.98 -10.63
CA ILE A 3 -2.18 1.46 -11.14
C ILE A 3 -1.48 0.36 -11.96
N ASP A 4 -1.62 -0.90 -11.53
CA ASP A 4 -1.05 -2.07 -12.19
C ASP A 4 -1.53 -2.20 -13.65
N SER A 5 -2.77 -1.82 -13.99
CA SER A 5 -3.27 -1.98 -15.37
C SER A 5 -2.71 -0.97 -16.36
N PHE A 6 -2.32 0.24 -15.89
CA PHE A 6 -1.73 1.27 -16.76
C PHE A 6 -0.24 1.05 -17.02
N ILE A 7 0.45 0.42 -16.07
CA ILE A 7 1.89 0.17 -16.22
C ILE A 7 2.13 -1.08 -17.05
N VAL A 8 1.30 -2.12 -16.89
CA VAL A 8 1.40 -3.37 -17.66
C VAL A 8 1.01 -3.18 -19.14
N SER A 9 0.26 -2.13 -19.48
CA SER A 9 -0.18 -1.85 -20.87
C SER A 9 0.86 -1.10 -21.73
N ASP A 10 2.11 -1.01 -21.29
CA ASP A 10 3.25 -0.44 -22.05
C ASP A 10 3.10 1.04 -22.49
N VAL A 11 2.20 1.81 -21.88
CA VAL A 11 1.98 3.22 -22.28
C VAL A 11 2.95 4.19 -21.61
N PHE A 12 3.37 3.92 -20.37
CA PHE A 12 4.22 4.81 -19.59
C PHE A 12 5.34 4.04 -18.89
N ASP A 13 6.57 4.57 -18.94
CA ASP A 13 7.73 4.02 -18.24
C ASP A 13 7.86 4.53 -16.81
N PHE A 14 7.22 5.66 -16.50
CA PHE A 14 7.23 6.28 -15.18
C PHE A 14 5.83 6.80 -14.83
N ILE A 15 5.34 6.45 -13.65
CA ILE A 15 4.09 6.98 -13.09
C ILE A 15 4.36 7.52 -11.70
N LEU A 16 3.88 8.74 -11.47
CA LEU A 16 3.88 9.42 -10.19
C LEU A 16 2.44 9.66 -9.75
N THR A 17 2.09 9.27 -8.53
CA THR A 17 0.76 9.54 -7.97
C THR A 17 0.82 9.80 -6.48
N PHE A 18 -0.11 10.62 -5.98
CA PHE A 18 -0.34 10.83 -4.55
C PHE A 18 -1.46 9.88 -4.09
N THR A 19 -1.42 9.40 -2.86
CA THR A 19 -2.39 8.40 -2.38
C THR A 19 -3.60 8.90 -1.65
N ASP A 20 -3.64 10.19 -1.31
CA ASP A 20 -4.73 10.67 -0.47
C ASP A 20 -6.04 10.90 -1.22
N VAL A 21 -7.15 10.79 -0.49
CA VAL A 21 -8.52 10.93 -1.02
C VAL A 21 -8.83 12.39 -1.39
N SER A 22 -8.12 13.36 -0.80
CA SER A 22 -8.19 14.77 -1.16
C SER A 22 -6.81 15.34 -1.44
N THR A 23 -6.50 15.46 -2.71
CA THR A 23 -5.30 16.14 -3.17
C THR A 23 -5.59 17.62 -3.33
N LEU A 24 -5.11 18.47 -2.41
CA LEU A 24 -5.19 19.91 -2.58
C LEU A 24 -4.21 20.34 -3.68
N ASP A 25 -4.70 20.93 -4.76
CA ASP A 25 -3.87 21.39 -5.90
C ASP A 25 -2.74 22.31 -5.45
N SER A 26 -3.00 23.17 -4.45
CA SER A 26 -2.01 24.06 -3.85
C SER A 26 -0.81 23.35 -3.20
N VAL A 27 -0.95 22.07 -2.87
CA VAL A 27 0.12 21.23 -2.31
C VAL A 27 0.80 20.40 -3.39
N ILE A 28 0.04 19.89 -4.36
CA ILE A 28 0.58 18.98 -5.39
C ILE A 28 1.28 19.73 -6.52
N VAL A 29 0.65 20.79 -7.03
CA VAL A 29 1.16 21.50 -8.21
C VAL A 29 2.59 22.00 -7.99
N PRO A 30 2.95 22.61 -6.84
CA PRO A 30 4.33 23.03 -6.60
C PRO A 30 5.34 21.87 -6.63
N VAL A 31 4.99 20.70 -6.09
CA VAL A 31 5.87 19.51 -6.08
C VAL A 31 6.10 18.99 -7.49
N LEU A 32 5.02 18.92 -8.29
CA LEU A 32 5.09 18.49 -9.68
C LEU A 32 5.88 19.47 -10.54
N SER A 33 5.63 20.78 -10.39
CA SER A 33 6.39 21.82 -11.08
C SER A 33 7.87 21.75 -10.73
N HIS A 34 8.21 21.65 -9.44
CA HIS A 34 9.59 21.52 -8.98
C HIS A 34 10.27 20.26 -9.54
N PHE A 35 9.54 19.15 -9.68
CA PHE A 35 10.06 17.95 -10.32
C PHE A 35 10.38 18.16 -11.81
N VAL A 36 9.43 18.70 -12.58
CA VAL A 36 9.60 18.93 -14.02
C VAL A 36 10.75 19.89 -14.29
N GLU A 37 10.92 20.90 -13.44
CA GLU A 37 11.97 21.91 -13.56
C GLU A 37 13.37 21.39 -13.18
N ASN A 38 13.47 20.44 -12.24
CA ASN A 38 14.75 20.03 -11.66
C ASN A 38 15.21 18.60 -11.99
N ILE A 39 14.47 17.86 -12.83
CA ILE A 39 14.86 16.49 -13.18
C ILE A 39 16.06 16.48 -14.14
N TYR A 40 17.26 16.42 -13.56
CA TYR A 40 18.50 16.15 -14.27
C TYR A 40 19.05 14.80 -13.84
N ILE A 41 18.83 13.77 -14.65
CA ILE A 41 19.35 12.43 -14.39
C ILE A 41 20.66 12.26 -15.15
N TYR A 42 21.78 12.55 -14.48
CA TYR A 42 23.11 12.32 -15.05
C TYR A 42 23.94 11.44 -14.11
N ASN A 43 24.42 10.28 -14.60
CA ASN A 43 25.31 9.35 -13.88
C ASN A 43 24.84 8.90 -12.47
N MET A 44 23.53 8.98 -12.18
CA MET A 44 22.94 8.54 -10.93
C MET A 44 22.00 7.36 -11.16
N LYS A 45 21.87 6.49 -10.15
CA LYS A 45 20.82 5.47 -10.16
C LYS A 45 19.46 6.15 -10.14
N PHE A 46 18.60 5.82 -11.09
CA PHE A 46 17.29 6.45 -11.31
C PHE A 46 16.49 6.64 -10.02
N TRP A 47 16.32 5.57 -9.24
CA TRP A 47 15.63 5.62 -7.95
C TRP A 47 16.20 6.61 -6.94
N ARG A 48 17.52 6.78 -6.90
CA ARG A 48 18.15 7.72 -6.00
C ARG A 48 17.78 9.16 -6.36
N VAL A 49 17.72 9.48 -7.66
CA VAL A 49 17.32 10.82 -8.11
C VAL A 49 15.87 11.10 -7.76
N LEU A 50 14.98 10.13 -7.97
CA LEU A 50 13.58 10.27 -7.58
C LEU A 50 13.40 10.43 -6.06
N GLU A 51 14.12 9.64 -5.27
CA GLU A 51 14.14 9.76 -3.81
C GLU A 51 14.61 11.15 -3.38
N GLU A 52 15.66 11.70 -3.99
CA GLU A 52 16.17 13.05 -3.67
C GLU A 52 15.16 14.14 -4.09
N LEU A 53 14.63 14.10 -5.32
CA LEU A 53 13.69 15.10 -5.83
C LEU A 53 12.38 15.16 -5.04
N PHE A 54 11.76 14.02 -4.78
CA PHE A 54 10.46 13.96 -4.08
C PHE A 54 10.61 13.86 -2.56
N GLY A 55 11.76 13.40 -2.08
CA GLY A 55 12.05 13.22 -0.66
C GLY A 55 12.28 14.53 0.10
N GLU A 56 12.65 15.60 -0.59
CA GLU A 56 13.00 16.89 0.03
C GLU A 56 11.78 17.71 0.45
N ASP A 57 10.65 17.61 -0.25
CA ASP A 57 9.43 18.33 0.11
C ASP A 57 8.71 17.69 1.31
N ARG A 58 9.09 18.17 2.50
CA ARG A 58 8.48 17.77 3.77
C ARG A 58 6.99 18.05 3.83
N HIS A 59 6.52 19.16 3.27
CA HIS A 59 5.13 19.55 3.37
C HIS A 59 4.27 18.57 2.57
N ALA A 60 4.66 18.30 1.32
CA ALA A 60 3.97 17.36 0.46
C ALA A 60 3.92 15.95 1.06
N LEU A 61 5.07 15.43 1.50
CA LEU A 61 5.16 14.09 2.07
C LEU A 61 4.47 13.94 3.44
N ASN A 62 4.33 15.03 4.20
CA ASN A 62 3.55 15.00 5.45
C ASN A 62 2.05 14.96 5.16
N GLN A 63 1.60 15.60 4.10
CA GLN A 63 0.20 15.52 3.66
C GLN A 63 -0.08 14.13 3.09
N SER A 64 0.55 13.77 1.98
CA SER A 64 0.32 12.51 1.27
C SER A 64 1.63 11.78 0.98
N PRO A 65 1.68 10.46 1.20
CA PRO A 65 2.69 9.62 0.58
C PRO A 65 2.66 9.77 -0.95
N ILE A 66 3.83 9.60 -1.56
CA ILE A 66 4.06 9.66 -3.00
C ILE A 66 4.37 8.26 -3.49
N PHE A 67 3.66 7.80 -4.51
CA PHE A 67 3.89 6.53 -5.16
C PHE A 67 4.63 6.78 -6.46
N LEU A 68 5.80 6.15 -6.56
CA LEU A 68 6.66 6.16 -7.71
C LEU A 68 6.64 4.76 -8.32
N ALA A 69 6.17 4.65 -9.55
CA ALA A 69 6.26 3.43 -10.32
C ALA A 69 7.20 3.65 -11.50
N PHE A 70 8.13 2.72 -11.69
CA PHE A 70 9.06 2.75 -12.82
C PHE A 70 9.19 1.36 -13.42
N ALA A 71 9.16 1.30 -14.75
CA ALA A 71 9.37 0.07 -15.49
C ALA A 71 10.87 -0.07 -15.85
N GLU A 72 11.54 -1.02 -15.22
CA GLU A 72 12.93 -1.38 -15.52
C GLU A 72 12.98 -2.58 -16.48
N HIS A 73 13.93 -2.56 -17.42
CA HIS A 73 14.25 -3.73 -18.22
C HIS A 73 15.35 -4.54 -17.53
N HIS A 74 14.98 -5.72 -17.04
CA HIS A 74 15.93 -6.69 -16.52
C HIS A 74 16.26 -7.72 -17.59
N VAL A 75 17.51 -8.17 -17.63
CA VAL A 75 17.89 -9.34 -18.43
C VAL A 75 17.76 -10.56 -17.52
N ASP A 76 16.85 -11.47 -17.86
CA ASP A 76 16.65 -12.71 -17.10
C ASP A 76 17.84 -13.68 -17.31
N SER A 77 17.88 -14.79 -16.56
CA SER A 77 18.95 -15.80 -16.67
C SER A 77 19.13 -16.36 -18.08
N ASP A 78 18.09 -16.29 -18.90
CA ASP A 78 18.06 -16.77 -20.28
C ASP A 78 18.41 -15.67 -21.31
N ASN A 79 18.98 -14.54 -20.87
CA ASN A 79 19.23 -13.34 -21.69
C ASN A 79 17.98 -12.73 -22.35
N VAL A 80 16.79 -13.08 -21.86
CA VAL A 80 15.54 -12.50 -22.34
C VAL A 80 15.28 -11.19 -21.60
N PRO A 81 15.14 -10.06 -22.30
CA PRO A 81 14.77 -8.81 -21.66
C PRO A 81 13.33 -8.89 -21.16
N ARG A 82 13.16 -8.70 -19.86
CA ARG A 82 11.86 -8.67 -19.19
C ARG A 82 11.63 -7.31 -18.57
N ARG A 83 10.50 -6.69 -18.91
CA ARG A 83 10.03 -5.46 -18.28
C ARG A 83 9.49 -5.81 -16.89
N VAL A 84 10.08 -5.22 -15.86
CA VAL A 84 9.66 -5.37 -14.46
C VAL A 84 9.26 -4.00 -13.95
N VAL A 85 8.05 -3.92 -13.43
CA VAL A 85 7.55 -2.70 -12.79
C VAL A 85 7.89 -2.75 -11.33
N GLU A 86 8.68 -1.78 -10.88
CA GLU A 86 8.94 -1.58 -9.46
C GLU A 86 8.16 -0.34 -8.99
N VAL A 87 7.46 -0.49 -7.87
CA VAL A 87 6.74 0.60 -7.21
C VAL A 87 7.33 0.85 -5.83
N ARG A 88 7.72 2.09 -5.56
CA ARG A 88 8.14 2.57 -4.25
C ARG A 88 7.18 3.61 -3.73
N VAL A 89 6.89 3.54 -2.44
CA VAL A 89 6.21 4.60 -1.71
C VAL A 89 7.27 5.43 -1.02
N LEU A 90 7.25 6.73 -1.23
CA LEU A 90 7.95 7.72 -0.44
C LEU A 90 6.96 8.32 0.57
N ALA A 91 7.36 8.38 1.83
CA ALA A 91 6.49 8.92 2.87
C ALA A 91 7.31 9.66 3.92
N TYR A 92 6.69 10.67 4.53
CA TYR A 92 7.25 11.32 5.70
C TYR A 92 6.86 10.53 6.95
N SER A 93 7.85 10.13 7.75
CA SER A 93 7.56 9.54 9.06
C SER A 93 7.30 10.62 10.09
N ASN A 94 6.06 10.69 10.56
CA ASN A 94 5.68 11.57 11.66
C ASN A 94 4.99 10.78 12.78
N ILE A 95 5.74 10.53 13.85
CA ILE A 95 5.25 9.82 15.04
C ILE A 95 4.15 10.62 15.74
N GLU A 96 4.26 11.96 15.73
CA GLU A 96 3.32 12.87 16.40
C GLU A 96 1.96 12.89 15.69
N ASP A 97 1.96 12.83 14.35
CA ASP A 97 0.74 12.77 13.53
C ASP A 97 0.19 11.34 13.38
N GLY A 98 0.73 10.37 14.12
CA GLY A 98 0.25 8.98 14.06
C GLY A 98 0.68 8.19 12.82
N ARG A 99 1.73 8.63 12.12
CA ARG A 99 2.32 8.00 10.93
C ARG A 99 3.72 7.44 11.26
N PRO A 100 3.81 6.35 12.07
CA PRO A 100 5.10 5.76 12.39
C PRO A 100 5.75 5.19 11.12
N TRP A 101 7.01 5.54 10.86
CA TRP A 101 7.76 5.04 9.71
C TRP A 101 7.06 5.29 8.36
N GLY A 102 6.30 6.38 8.24
CA GLY A 102 5.63 6.74 6.99
C GLY A 102 4.38 5.90 6.67
N LEU A 103 3.87 5.12 7.64
CA LEU A 103 2.75 4.20 7.41
C LEU A 103 1.42 4.73 7.94
N ASP A 104 0.54 5.18 7.03
CA ASP A 104 -0.86 5.51 7.36
C ASP A 104 -1.72 4.28 7.65
N SER A 105 -1.33 3.14 7.07
CA SER A 105 -2.10 1.90 7.15
C SER A 105 -1.83 1.11 8.43
N TYR A 106 -1.05 1.62 9.39
CA TYR A 106 -0.76 0.92 10.63
C TYR A 106 -2.06 0.59 11.38
N ARG A 107 -2.12 -0.62 11.96
CA ARG A 107 -3.26 -1.13 12.72
C ARG A 107 -2.80 -1.66 14.07
N CYS A 108 -3.72 -1.63 15.04
CA CYS A 108 -3.48 -2.19 16.36
C CYS A 108 -3.17 -3.70 16.23
N SER A 109 -2.04 -4.14 16.78
CA SER A 109 -1.58 -5.55 16.73
C SER A 109 -2.53 -6.51 17.46
N ASN A 110 -3.40 -6.01 18.34
CA ASN A 110 -4.49 -6.82 18.89
C ASN A 110 -5.49 -7.19 17.79
N VAL A 111 -5.46 -8.48 17.43
CA VAL A 111 -6.35 -9.21 16.53
C VAL A 111 -7.83 -8.84 16.66
N MET A 112 -8.33 -8.70 17.89
CA MET A 112 -9.76 -8.42 18.14
C MET A 112 -10.10 -6.94 17.94
N CYS A 113 -9.10 -6.06 17.97
CA CYS A 113 -9.28 -4.62 17.90
C CYS A 113 -9.06 -4.07 16.49
N GLN A 114 -7.87 -4.30 15.90
CA GLN A 114 -7.47 -3.84 14.57
C GLN A 114 -7.77 -2.35 14.31
N ALA A 115 -7.74 -1.52 15.36
CA ALA A 115 -8.02 -0.11 15.24
C ALA A 115 -7.01 0.57 14.29
N PRO A 116 -7.45 1.54 13.48
CA PRO A 116 -6.59 2.31 12.59
C PRO A 116 -5.62 3.21 13.35
N ALA A 117 -4.57 3.68 12.65
CA ALA A 117 -3.47 4.47 13.20
C ALA A 117 -3.92 5.70 14.02
N TYR A 118 -4.99 6.39 13.62
CA TYR A 118 -5.53 7.53 14.37
C TYR A 118 -6.10 7.19 15.77
N ASN A 119 -6.26 5.90 16.11
CA ASN A 119 -6.60 5.44 17.47
C ASN A 119 -5.37 4.93 18.24
N ILE A 120 -4.17 5.21 17.77
CA ILE A 120 -2.93 4.64 18.30
C ILE A 120 -1.96 5.79 18.57
N LEU A 121 -1.48 5.84 19.80
CA LEU A 121 -0.44 6.77 20.21
C LEU A 121 0.92 6.10 20.08
N PHE A 122 1.85 6.79 19.42
CA PHE A 122 3.21 6.36 19.21
C PHE A 122 4.16 7.27 19.99
N TYR A 123 5.08 6.67 20.75
CA TYR A 123 6.08 7.42 21.51
C TYR A 123 7.46 6.83 21.27
N PRO A 124 8.53 7.64 21.12
CA PRO A 124 9.88 7.10 21.10
C PRO A 124 10.19 6.37 22.41
N HIS A 125 10.87 5.24 22.32
CA HIS A 125 11.21 4.39 23.45
C HIS A 125 12.72 4.14 23.53
N GLY A 126 13.33 4.51 24.64
CA GLY A 126 14.76 4.29 24.90
C GLY A 126 15.65 5.29 24.17
N LYS A 127 16.81 4.83 23.67
CA LYS A 127 17.77 5.68 22.94
C LYS A 127 17.15 6.17 21.63
N GLN A 128 17.05 7.48 21.49
CA GLN A 128 16.64 8.13 20.25
C GLN A 128 17.85 8.29 19.33
N TRP A 129 17.67 7.87 18.08
CA TRP A 129 18.66 8.05 17.02
C TRP A 129 18.19 9.18 16.10
N PHE A 130 19.14 9.91 15.52
CA PHE A 130 18.89 11.06 14.65
C PHE A 130 19.59 10.87 13.29
N GLY A 131 19.28 11.78 12.35
CA GLY A 131 19.81 11.70 10.99
C GLY A 131 19.43 10.39 10.32
N GLN A 132 20.26 9.87 9.43
CA GLN A 132 20.03 8.61 8.68
C GLN A 132 19.89 7.35 9.56
N GLN A 133 20.17 7.43 10.88
CA GLN A 133 20.06 6.29 11.80
C GLN A 133 18.75 6.29 12.59
N TRP A 134 17.86 7.25 12.37
CA TRP A 134 16.65 7.42 13.18
C TRP A 134 15.73 6.20 13.20
N LEU A 135 15.72 5.37 12.14
CA LEU A 135 14.96 4.11 12.06
C LEU A 135 15.36 3.09 13.14
N LYS A 136 16.55 3.24 13.74
CA LYS A 136 16.97 2.43 14.90
C LYS A 136 16.22 2.79 16.19
N THR A 137 15.49 3.91 16.22
CA THR A 137 14.66 4.32 17.35
C THR A 137 13.46 3.39 17.47
N LYS A 138 13.32 2.75 18.62
CA LYS A 138 12.16 1.91 18.92
C LYS A 138 10.99 2.78 19.35
N VAL A 139 9.78 2.28 19.15
CA VAL A 139 8.53 2.98 19.46
C VAL A 139 7.76 2.20 20.53
N ARG A 140 7.12 2.93 21.45
CA ARG A 140 6.08 2.44 22.34
C ARG A 140 4.73 2.76 21.71
N ILE A 141 3.87 1.76 21.64
CA ILE A 141 2.56 1.84 21.00
C ILE A 141 1.49 1.73 22.07
N HIS A 142 0.49 2.59 22.04
CA HIS A 142 -0.67 2.51 22.90
C HIS A 142 -1.96 2.67 22.08
N CYS A 143 -2.76 1.62 22.02
CA CYS A 143 -4.06 1.66 21.35
C CYS A 143 -5.12 2.23 22.30
N LEU A 144 -5.73 3.35 21.93
CA LEU A 144 -6.78 4.01 22.71
C LEU A 144 -8.10 3.23 22.72
N LYS A 145 -8.34 2.39 21.71
CA LYS A 145 -9.59 1.63 21.58
C LYS A 145 -9.65 0.39 22.48
N CYS A 146 -8.56 -0.37 22.58
CA CYS A 146 -8.53 -1.62 23.36
C CYS A 146 -7.54 -1.59 24.54
N ASN A 147 -6.94 -0.44 24.82
CA ASN A 147 -5.94 -0.23 25.88
C ASN A 147 -4.68 -1.10 25.79
N MET A 148 -4.47 -1.79 24.66
CA MET A 148 -3.25 -2.55 24.42
C MET A 148 -2.03 -1.62 24.43
N LYS A 149 -0.95 -2.09 25.05
CA LYS A 149 0.32 -1.39 25.17
C LYS A 149 1.45 -2.31 24.70
N GLU A 150 2.17 -1.88 23.68
CA GLU A 150 3.34 -2.58 23.18
C GLU A 150 4.57 -1.70 23.42
N LYS A 151 5.65 -2.30 23.91
CA LYS A 151 6.91 -1.59 24.17
C LYS A 151 7.98 -2.15 23.24
N HIS A 152 8.96 -1.32 22.92
CA HIS A 152 10.14 -1.72 22.14
C HIS A 152 9.85 -2.17 20.70
N VAL A 153 8.81 -1.63 20.05
CA VAL A 153 8.49 -1.99 18.66
C VAL A 153 9.56 -1.40 17.74
N PRO A 154 10.33 -2.22 17.01
CA PRO A 154 11.35 -1.73 16.08
C PRO A 154 10.70 -1.27 14.77
N CYS A 155 11.43 -0.47 13.99
CA CYS A 155 11.08 -0.24 12.60
C CYS A 155 11.08 -1.58 11.83
N PRO A 156 10.05 -1.88 11.02
CA PRO A 156 10.08 -3.01 10.12
C PRO A 156 11.31 -2.97 9.20
N GLY A 157 11.97 -4.12 9.00
CA GLY A 157 13.25 -4.19 8.28
C GLY A 157 13.18 -3.92 6.77
N TRP A 158 11.97 -3.87 6.23
CA TRP A 158 11.67 -3.57 4.82
C TRP A 158 11.36 -2.08 4.58
N ILE A 159 11.42 -1.25 5.62
CA ILE A 159 11.34 0.21 5.49
C ILE A 159 12.75 0.76 5.46
N HIS A 160 13.01 1.63 4.51
CA HIS A 160 14.33 2.17 4.25
C HIS A 160 14.33 3.68 4.46
N SER A 161 15.43 4.21 4.99
CA SER A 161 15.63 5.66 5.07
C SER A 161 15.96 6.16 3.68
N ALA A 162 15.24 7.19 3.23
CA ALA A 162 15.63 7.87 1.99
C ALA A 162 16.97 8.58 2.23
N LYS A 163 17.92 8.45 1.30
CA LYS A 163 19.26 9.04 1.44
C LYS A 163 19.26 10.54 1.11
N THR A 164 18.25 11.27 1.59
CA THR A 164 18.02 12.68 1.33
C THR A 164 18.44 13.54 2.53
N GLN A 165 18.40 14.86 2.35
CA GLN A 165 18.55 15.81 3.47
C GLN A 165 17.36 15.76 4.43
N ASN A 166 16.21 15.27 3.96
CA ASN A 166 15.04 15.06 4.78
C ASN A 166 15.13 13.74 5.54
N TYR A 167 15.79 13.78 6.71
CA TYR A 167 16.07 12.58 7.47
C TYR A 167 14.84 11.76 7.88
N ARG A 168 13.63 12.33 7.93
CA ARG A 168 12.40 11.57 8.27
C ARG A 168 11.69 10.96 7.05
N CYS A 169 12.19 11.21 5.85
CA CYS A 169 11.68 10.56 4.64
C CYS A 169 12.08 9.09 4.63
N VAL A 170 11.11 8.23 4.38
CA VAL A 170 11.32 6.80 4.18
C VAL A 170 10.85 6.38 2.80
N TRP A 171 11.28 5.19 2.39
CA TRP A 171 10.63 4.49 1.31
C TRP A 171 10.49 2.99 1.60
N TYR A 172 9.55 2.36 0.89
CA TYR A 172 9.35 0.92 0.88
C TYR A 172 8.67 0.48 -0.43
N HIS A 173 8.77 -0.80 -0.77
CA HIS A 173 8.12 -1.35 -1.96
C HIS A 173 6.61 -1.50 -1.80
N TRP A 174 5.89 -1.30 -2.89
CA TRP A 174 4.46 -1.57 -3.02
C TRP A 174 4.18 -2.56 -4.17
N PRO A 175 3.14 -3.41 -4.07
CA PRO A 175 2.26 -3.64 -2.92
C PRO A 175 2.96 -4.37 -1.76
N LEU A 176 2.54 -4.08 -0.53
CA LEU A 176 3.04 -4.79 0.64
C LEU A 176 2.70 -6.30 0.56
N THR A 177 3.69 -7.14 0.83
CA THR A 177 3.53 -8.59 0.97
C THR A 177 2.65 -8.95 2.16
N ILE A 178 2.22 -10.20 2.25
CA ILE A 178 1.39 -10.68 3.37
C ILE A 178 2.12 -10.50 4.71
N ASN A 179 3.41 -10.83 4.75
CA ASN A 179 4.22 -10.70 5.96
C ASN A 179 4.39 -9.24 6.37
N GLN A 180 4.67 -8.35 5.41
CA GLN A 180 4.77 -6.91 5.66
C GLN A 180 3.45 -6.31 6.17
N LYS A 181 2.30 -6.76 5.63
CA LYS A 181 0.97 -6.39 6.14
C LYS A 181 0.76 -6.86 7.58
N HIS A 182 1.20 -8.07 7.89
CA HIS A 182 1.12 -8.61 9.24
C HIS A 182 1.98 -7.82 10.24
N ASP A 183 3.20 -7.41 9.85
CA ASP A 183 4.10 -6.60 10.68
C ASP A 183 3.48 -5.27 11.13
N ILE A 184 2.62 -4.68 10.29
CA ILE A 184 1.92 -3.42 10.57
C ILE A 184 0.52 -3.63 11.15
N GLY A 185 0.25 -4.85 11.62
CA GLY A 185 -0.99 -5.24 12.28
C GLY A 185 -2.17 -5.47 11.34
N ILE A 186 -2.00 -5.44 10.01
CA ILE A 186 -3.07 -5.78 9.06
C ILE A 186 -3.16 -7.29 8.95
N ILE A 187 -4.00 -7.88 9.80
CA ILE A 187 -4.23 -9.32 9.78
C ILE A 187 -5.45 -9.59 8.91
N ARG A 188 -5.23 -10.17 7.72
CA ARG A 188 -6.31 -10.76 6.93
C ARG A 188 -6.80 -12.01 7.64
N TYR A 189 -7.74 -11.86 8.57
CA TYR A 189 -8.58 -12.98 8.91
C TYR A 189 -9.31 -13.41 7.65
N ILE A 190 -9.29 -14.71 7.40
CA ILE A 190 -10.24 -15.36 6.53
C ILE A 190 -11.62 -15.24 7.22
N ARG A 191 -12.16 -14.01 7.32
CA ARG A 191 -13.52 -13.73 7.79
C ARG A 191 -14.51 -14.50 6.91
N TYR A 192 -14.16 -14.74 5.65
CA TYR A 192 -14.89 -15.66 4.79
C TYR A 192 -14.90 -17.10 5.31
N LEU A 193 -13.81 -17.65 5.88
CA LEU A 193 -13.81 -19.05 6.36
C LEU A 193 -14.67 -19.21 7.62
N ILE A 194 -14.62 -18.25 8.56
CA ILE A 194 -15.40 -18.33 9.81
C ILE A 194 -16.88 -18.03 9.56
N VAL A 195 -17.21 -17.11 8.64
CA VAL A 195 -18.62 -16.86 8.23
C VAL A 195 -19.16 -18.07 7.46
N ILE A 196 -18.36 -18.68 6.58
CA ILE A 196 -18.74 -19.94 5.89
C ILE A 196 -18.91 -21.08 6.90
N LEU A 197 -17.97 -21.28 7.83
CA LEU A 197 -18.07 -22.34 8.85
C LEU A 197 -19.23 -22.14 9.85
N ARG A 198 -19.55 -20.89 10.22
CA ARG A 198 -20.72 -20.60 11.07
C ARG A 198 -22.06 -20.73 10.32
N ALA A 199 -22.12 -20.37 9.04
CA ALA A 199 -23.30 -20.62 8.22
C ALA A 199 -23.55 -22.13 8.06
N MET A 200 -22.49 -22.92 7.87
CA MET A 200 -22.57 -24.39 7.76
C MET A 200 -23.03 -25.06 9.06
N CYS A 201 -22.60 -24.57 10.23
CA CYS A 201 -23.02 -25.15 11.51
C CYS A 201 -24.48 -24.81 11.90
N CYS A 202 -25.03 -23.70 11.39
CA CYS A 202 -26.43 -23.32 11.62
C CYS A 202 -27.42 -24.02 10.66
N GLN A 203 -26.97 -24.53 9.51
CA GLN A 203 -27.83 -25.26 8.56
C GLN A 203 -27.81 -26.79 8.76
N CYS A 204 -26.75 -27.37 9.32
CA CYS A 204 -26.68 -28.82 9.59
C CYS A 204 -27.35 -29.23 10.92
N ARG A 205 -28.60 -28.78 11.15
CA ARG A 205 -29.47 -29.31 12.22
C ARG A 205 -30.44 -30.39 11.72
N CYS A 206 -30.12 -31.01 10.59
CA CYS A 206 -30.83 -32.17 10.08
C CYS A 206 -29.81 -33.26 9.72
N SER A 207 -29.98 -34.41 10.36
CA SER A 207 -29.33 -35.67 10.06
C SER A 207 -29.41 -35.97 8.56
N TYR A 208 -28.29 -36.15 7.85
CA TYR A 208 -28.07 -37.08 6.73
C TYR A 208 -26.66 -36.88 6.13
N ASP A 209 -26.11 -37.95 5.54
CA ASP A 209 -24.74 -38.15 5.05
C ASP A 209 -24.12 -36.97 4.27
N CYS A 210 -22.95 -36.50 4.73
CA CYS A 210 -22.32 -35.23 4.34
C CYS A 210 -21.05 -35.34 3.48
N SER A 211 -20.84 -36.42 2.72
CA SER A 211 -19.59 -36.58 1.93
C SER A 211 -19.71 -36.21 0.45
N VAL A 212 -20.89 -36.36 -0.16
CA VAL A 212 -21.07 -36.14 -1.61
C VAL A 212 -21.46 -34.69 -1.95
N ASP A 213 -22.14 -33.99 -1.05
CA ASP A 213 -22.58 -32.60 -1.27
C ASP A 213 -21.45 -31.56 -1.16
N ILE A 214 -20.35 -31.87 -0.48
CA ILE A 214 -19.23 -30.93 -0.32
C ILE A 214 -18.57 -30.61 -1.66
N ILE A 215 -18.41 -31.60 -2.55
CA ILE A 215 -17.76 -31.39 -3.86
C ILE A 215 -18.67 -30.58 -4.79
N ALA A 216 -19.96 -30.92 -4.86
CA ALA A 216 -20.94 -30.16 -5.64
C ALA A 216 -21.08 -28.72 -5.12
N PHE A 217 -21.01 -28.54 -3.80
CA PHE A 217 -21.05 -27.22 -3.17
C PHE A 217 -19.77 -26.40 -3.44
N ILE A 218 -18.58 -27.02 -3.37
CA ILE A 218 -17.33 -26.35 -3.75
C ILE A 218 -17.35 -25.93 -5.23
N GLN A 219 -17.88 -26.79 -6.11
CA GLN A 219 -18.04 -26.46 -7.53
C GLN A 219 -19.02 -25.30 -7.75
N LEU A 220 -20.13 -25.27 -7.02
CA LEU A 220 -21.10 -24.16 -7.06
C LEU A 220 -20.47 -22.85 -6.56
N GLN A 221 -19.70 -22.89 -5.47
CA GLN A 221 -18.98 -21.73 -4.94
C GLN A 221 -17.92 -21.21 -5.91
N LEU A 222 -17.17 -22.10 -6.58
CA LEU A 222 -16.23 -21.73 -7.63
C LEU A 222 -16.94 -21.10 -8.84
N HIS A 223 -18.12 -21.61 -9.20
CA HIS A 223 -18.93 -21.03 -10.27
C HIS A 223 -19.47 -19.64 -9.91
N LEU A 224 -19.96 -19.44 -8.69
CA LEU A 224 -20.43 -18.14 -8.21
C LEU A 224 -19.28 -17.13 -8.10
N CYS A 225 -18.10 -17.57 -7.66
CA CYS A 225 -16.91 -16.72 -7.61
C CYS A 225 -16.45 -16.29 -9.02
N ARG A 226 -16.49 -17.21 -9.99
CA ARG A 226 -16.23 -16.91 -11.41
C ARG A 226 -17.28 -15.96 -11.99
N ALA A 227 -18.55 -16.12 -11.65
CA ALA A 227 -19.63 -15.24 -12.10
C ALA A 227 -19.48 -13.83 -11.51
N PHE A 228 -19.12 -13.73 -10.23
CA PHE A 228 -18.86 -12.45 -9.57
C PHE A 228 -17.65 -11.73 -10.17
N LEU A 229 -16.55 -12.43 -10.45
CA LEU A 229 -15.38 -11.84 -11.11
C LEU A 229 -15.70 -11.37 -12.54
N ARG A 230 -16.55 -12.09 -13.28
CA ARG A 230 -17.04 -11.64 -14.60
C ARG A 230 -17.93 -10.40 -14.49
N PHE A 231 -18.79 -10.33 -13.47
CA PHE A 231 -19.63 -9.15 -13.21
C PHE A 231 -18.79 -7.92 -12.85
N VAL A 232 -17.76 -8.08 -12.01
CA VAL A 232 -16.81 -7.01 -11.69
C VAL A 232 -16.03 -6.57 -12.93
N GLY A 233 -15.58 -7.51 -13.76
CA GLY A 233 -14.94 -7.20 -15.05
C GLY A 233 -15.84 -6.42 -16.00
N TRP A 234 -17.12 -6.82 -16.12
CA TRP A 234 -18.12 -6.12 -16.92
C TRP A 234 -18.40 -4.70 -16.40
N MET A 235 -18.54 -4.52 -15.08
CA MET A 235 -18.70 -3.20 -14.46
C MET A 235 -17.52 -2.26 -14.75
N ILE A 236 -16.29 -2.79 -14.75
CA ILE A 236 -15.09 -2.01 -15.12
C ILE A 236 -15.12 -1.63 -16.60
N GLN A 237 -15.55 -2.53 -17.48
CA GLN A 237 -15.65 -2.29 -18.92
C GLN A 237 -16.75 -1.27 -19.27
N CYS A 238 -17.90 -1.33 -18.60
CA CYS A 238 -18.98 -0.34 -18.75
C CYS A 238 -18.56 1.06 -18.28
N ASN A 239 -17.80 1.15 -17.18
CA ASN A 239 -17.25 2.43 -16.72
C ASN A 239 -16.22 3.02 -17.70
N SER A 240 -15.42 2.16 -18.35
CA SER A 240 -14.47 2.57 -19.39
C SER A 240 -15.17 3.11 -20.64
N MET A 241 -16.24 2.44 -21.10
CA MET A 241 -17.04 2.92 -22.24
C MET A 241 -17.78 4.23 -21.95
N MET A 242 -18.28 4.42 -20.73
CA MET A 242 -18.92 5.68 -20.33
C MET A 242 -17.94 6.86 -20.37
N TRP A 243 -16.70 6.65 -19.92
CA TRP A 243 -15.64 7.66 -19.98
C TRP A 243 -15.23 8.00 -21.41
N HIS A 244 -15.18 7.02 -22.31
CA HIS A 244 -14.85 7.29 -23.71
C HIS A 244 -15.93 8.09 -24.45
N ASN A 245 -17.21 7.85 -24.14
CA ASN A 245 -18.31 8.60 -24.74
C ASN A 245 -18.42 10.04 -24.19
N LEU A 246 -18.08 10.27 -22.92
CA LEU A 246 -18.08 11.63 -22.35
C LEU A 246 -17.00 12.53 -22.97
N ASN A 247 -15.89 11.98 -23.44
CA ASN A 247 -14.83 12.73 -24.14
C ASN A 247 -15.11 13.02 -25.62
N MET A 248 -16.15 12.44 -26.22
CA MET A 248 -16.57 12.76 -27.60
C MET A 248 -17.56 13.93 -27.69
N TYR A 249 -18.11 14.40 -26.56
CA TYR A 249 -19.05 15.53 -26.52
C TYR A 249 -18.42 16.84 -26.03
N SER A 250 -17.09 16.91 -25.90
CA SER A 250 -16.35 18.11 -25.45
C SER A 250 -15.46 18.74 -26.53
N GLN A 251 -15.63 18.36 -27.81
CA GLN A 251 -15.09 19.05 -28.99
C GLN A 251 -16.25 19.60 -29.82
#